data_AF-A0A9W4ITV3-F1
#
_entry.id   AF-A0A9W4ITV3-F1
#
_cell.length_a   1.000
_cell.length_b   1.000
_cell.length_c   1.000
_cell.angle_alpha   90.00
_cell.angle_beta   90.00
_cell.angle_gamma   90.00
#
_symmetry.space_group_name_H-M   'P 1'
#
loop_
_entity.id
_entity.type
_entity.pdbx_description
1 polymer ?
#
loop_
_entity_poly.entity_id
_entity_poly.type
_entity_poly.pdbx_seq_one_letter_code
_entity_poly.pdbx_strand_id
1 'polypeptide(L)'
;MASQKHVVEVPRTILPRLTWNSSSSRPSVTISHYPALGQKRPLSQGWTPSKRTIHSSSSPFRSSRLASTSSGAFVSGALVSRQPSPTKPTTQNTTPIRHNGVYVATFNPARRAFHATPTRSRDHHFDTLKFVKRLQAEGFSEEQSVAMMRVLNDIIQESIQNLTRTMVLREERSTYTQKVDFAKLRSELLNSDSTEAHATRSQHEKITADLAKLNSRLRDEIGRTQASVRLDLNLEKGRIREEANSQEMRIKETETRIEQEVAGLRERVEAVKFSTLQWLMGVCTGTAALILGAWRLFM
;
A
#
# COMPACT_ATOMS: atom_id res chain seq x y z
N MET A 1 23.03 -51.13 59.15
CA MET A 1 21.75 -50.44 59.43
C MET A 1 21.97 -48.95 59.32
N ALA A 2 21.32 -48.28 58.36
CA ALA A 2 20.81 -46.90 58.44
C ALA A 2 20.53 -46.40 57.02
N SER A 3 19.33 -45.86 56.86
CA SER A 3 18.68 -45.44 55.63
C SER A 3 18.85 -43.94 55.39
N GLN A 4 18.72 -43.53 54.12
CA GLN A 4 18.25 -42.23 53.62
C GLN A 4 19.07 -40.96 53.89
N LYS A 5 19.33 -40.20 52.82
CA LYS A 5 18.48 -39.04 52.44
C LYS A 5 18.88 -38.49 51.07
N HIS A 6 17.90 -38.44 50.17
CA HIS A 6 17.94 -37.81 48.86
C HIS A 6 17.76 -36.29 49.06
N VAL A 7 18.73 -35.48 48.64
CA VAL A 7 18.62 -34.02 48.65
C VAL A 7 18.09 -33.58 47.29
N VAL A 8 16.94 -32.91 47.33
CA VAL A 8 16.28 -32.27 46.18
C VAL A 8 16.97 -30.94 45.92
N GLU A 9 17.60 -30.78 44.75
CA GLU A 9 18.09 -29.49 44.26
C GLU A 9 17.10 -28.87 43.27
N VAL A 10 16.67 -27.65 43.57
CA VAL A 10 15.74 -26.83 42.80
C VAL A 10 16.53 -26.04 41.74
N PRO A 11 16.20 -26.08 40.44
CA PRO A 11 16.84 -25.22 39.47
C PRO A 11 16.21 -23.82 39.48
N ARG A 12 17.01 -22.82 39.85
CA ARG A 12 16.68 -21.40 39.74
C ARG A 12 16.83 -20.92 38.30
N THR A 13 15.76 -20.33 37.80
CA THR A 13 15.65 -19.59 36.55
C THR A 13 16.51 -18.33 36.56
N ILE A 14 17.40 -18.16 35.58
CA ILE A 14 18.02 -16.87 35.23
C ILE A 14 18.06 -16.71 33.71
N LEU A 15 17.14 -15.89 33.20
CA LEU A 15 17.16 -14.97 32.05
C LEU A 15 17.90 -15.37 30.74
N PRO A 16 17.24 -15.30 29.57
CA PRO A 16 17.92 -15.43 28.28
C PRO A 16 18.67 -14.13 27.92
N ARG A 17 19.98 -14.27 27.64
CA ARG A 17 20.79 -13.23 27.00
C ARG A 17 20.37 -13.07 25.53
N LEU A 18 19.89 -11.87 25.21
CA LEU A 18 19.81 -11.37 23.85
C LEU A 18 21.22 -11.27 23.24
N THR A 19 21.49 -12.02 22.19
CA THR A 19 22.61 -11.73 21.28
C THR A 19 22.03 -11.54 19.88
N TRP A 20 22.15 -10.30 19.38
CA TRP A 20 21.97 -10.01 17.97
C TRP A 20 23.20 -10.51 17.23
N ASN A 21 23.03 -11.42 16.28
CA ASN A 21 24.05 -11.63 15.26
C ASN A 21 23.39 -11.73 13.88
N SER A 22 23.42 -10.60 13.16
CA SER A 22 23.24 -10.56 11.72
C SER A 22 24.51 -11.09 11.07
N SER A 23 24.41 -12.16 10.30
CA SER A 23 25.40 -12.49 9.27
C SER A 23 24.69 -13.20 8.13
N SER A 24 24.61 -12.47 7.03
CA SER A 24 24.08 -12.86 5.73
C SER A 24 24.85 -14.04 5.12
N SER A 25 24.17 -15.13 4.82
CA SER A 25 24.66 -16.18 3.92
C SER A 25 24.34 -15.81 2.47
N ARG A 26 25.39 -15.49 1.70
CA ARG A 26 25.41 -15.60 0.23
C ARG A 26 25.39 -17.07 -0.16
N PRO A 27 24.72 -17.45 -1.27
CA PRO A 27 25.18 -18.54 -2.10
C PRO A 27 25.78 -18.01 -3.41
N SER A 28 26.98 -18.53 -3.69
CA SER A 28 27.78 -18.32 -4.88
C SER A 28 27.22 -19.09 -6.08
N VAL A 29 27.54 -18.53 -7.24
CA VAL A 29 27.29 -18.98 -8.61
C VAL A 29 27.89 -20.37 -8.90
N THR A 30 27.14 -21.22 -9.62
CA THR A 30 27.72 -22.27 -10.47
C THR A 30 27.07 -22.20 -11.85
N ILE A 31 27.93 -21.96 -12.85
CA ILE A 31 27.63 -21.94 -14.29
C ILE A 31 27.88 -23.35 -14.84
N SER A 32 26.91 -23.93 -15.54
CA SER A 32 27.12 -25.13 -16.37
C SER A 32 26.79 -24.79 -17.83
N HIS A 33 27.82 -24.89 -18.66
CA HIS A 33 27.81 -24.76 -20.12
C HIS A 33 27.18 -25.99 -20.80
N TYR A 34 26.34 -25.77 -21.82
CA TYR A 34 26.25 -26.63 -23.02
C TYR A 34 25.86 -25.79 -24.26
N PRO A 35 26.27 -26.19 -25.48
CA PRO A 35 26.47 -25.27 -26.60
C PRO A 35 25.32 -25.19 -27.61
N ALA A 36 25.47 -24.20 -28.48
CA ALA A 36 24.53 -23.67 -29.46
C ALA A 36 24.26 -24.58 -30.67
N LEU A 37 23.01 -24.55 -31.14
CA LEU A 37 22.66 -24.72 -32.55
C LEU A 37 21.93 -23.45 -33.01
N GLY A 38 22.45 -22.83 -34.06
CA GLY A 38 21.94 -21.58 -34.61
C GLY A 38 20.97 -21.78 -35.76
N GLN A 39 19.97 -20.89 -35.87
CA GLN A 39 19.46 -20.45 -37.17
C GLN A 39 18.67 -19.13 -37.09
N LYS A 40 19.21 -18.13 -37.80
CA LYS A 40 18.59 -17.01 -38.54
C LYS A 40 17.43 -16.19 -37.94
N ARG A 41 17.72 -14.88 -37.77
CA ARG A 41 16.78 -13.73 -37.73
C ARG A 41 16.05 -13.54 -39.08
N PRO A 42 14.92 -12.79 -39.08
CA PRO A 42 15.02 -11.37 -39.44
C PRO A 42 14.28 -10.40 -38.48
N LEU A 43 14.56 -9.11 -38.70
CA LEU A 43 14.15 -7.92 -37.95
C LEU A 43 12.63 -7.65 -37.96
N SER A 44 12.10 -7.06 -36.87
CA SER A 44 11.75 -5.61 -36.76
C SER A 44 10.68 -5.34 -35.69
N GLN A 45 10.67 -4.10 -35.19
CA GLN A 45 9.71 -3.43 -34.29
C GLN A 45 9.71 -3.90 -32.82
N GLY A 46 10.07 -3.12 -31.80
CA GLY A 46 10.24 -1.67 -31.68
C GLY A 46 9.23 -1.07 -30.70
N TRP A 47 9.23 -1.47 -29.42
CA TRP A 47 8.45 -0.83 -28.35
C TRP A 47 9.29 -0.72 -27.07
N THR A 48 9.63 0.51 -26.67
CA THR A 48 10.32 0.86 -25.42
C THR A 48 9.32 1.37 -24.37
N PRO A 49 9.47 1.04 -23.07
CA PRO A 49 8.63 1.60 -22.02
C PRO A 49 9.20 2.92 -21.48
N SER A 50 8.40 3.99 -21.54
CA SER A 50 8.76 5.30 -20.98
C SER A 50 8.84 5.28 -19.46
N LYS A 51 10.06 5.48 -18.94
CA LYS A 51 10.34 5.89 -17.55
C LYS A 51 9.93 7.35 -17.37
N ARG A 52 9.09 7.65 -16.38
CA ARG A 52 8.78 9.03 -15.96
C ARG A 52 9.61 9.36 -14.72
N THR A 53 10.69 10.11 -14.94
CA THR A 53 11.55 10.65 -13.88
C THR A 53 11.01 12.01 -13.41
N ILE A 54 11.01 12.20 -12.10
CA ILE A 54 10.58 13.39 -11.37
C ILE A 54 11.69 14.44 -11.44
N HIS A 55 11.36 15.67 -11.86
CA HIS A 55 12.27 16.81 -11.80
C HIS A 55 11.95 17.67 -10.57
N SER A 56 12.86 17.69 -9.61
CA SER A 56 12.95 18.67 -8.53
C SER A 56 13.85 19.82 -8.98
N SER A 57 13.29 21.03 -9.10
CA SER A 57 14.07 22.26 -9.28
C SER A 57 14.17 23.01 -7.95
N SER A 58 15.40 23.09 -7.46
CA SER A 58 15.83 23.93 -6.34
C SER A 58 16.54 25.19 -6.85
N SER A 59 16.26 26.34 -6.23
CA SER A 59 17.14 27.52 -6.00
C SER A 59 16.42 28.87 -6.23
N PRO A 60 16.95 30.01 -5.75
CA PRO A 60 17.25 30.30 -4.35
C PRO A 60 16.60 31.63 -3.89
N PHE A 61 16.45 31.79 -2.57
CA PHE A 61 16.04 33.05 -1.94
C PHE A 61 17.10 34.14 -2.14
N ARG A 62 16.68 35.31 -2.64
CA ARG A 62 17.49 36.53 -2.65
C ARG A 62 16.85 37.55 -1.70
N SER A 63 17.54 37.85 -0.60
CA SER A 63 17.23 38.95 0.30
C SER A 63 17.70 40.27 -0.31
N SER A 64 16.86 41.30 -0.28
CA SER A 64 17.30 42.68 -0.36
C SER A 64 16.55 43.51 0.67
N ARG A 65 17.28 43.86 1.75
CA ARG A 65 16.98 44.99 2.61
C ARG A 65 17.24 46.27 1.81
N LEU A 66 16.32 47.22 1.84
CA LEU A 66 16.65 48.63 1.67
C LEU A 66 15.86 49.43 2.71
N ALA A 67 16.61 50.14 3.53
CA ALA A 67 16.16 51.18 4.41
C ALA A 67 15.94 52.46 3.60
N SER A 68 14.94 53.25 4.00
CA SER A 68 14.92 54.69 3.69
C SER A 68 14.13 55.44 4.76
N THR A 69 14.81 56.40 5.33
CA THR A 69 14.51 57.25 6.48
C THR A 69 13.76 58.52 6.04
N SER A 70 12.95 59.07 6.96
CA SER A 70 12.49 60.48 7.09
C SER A 70 11.61 61.05 5.95
N SER A 71 10.55 61.84 6.17
CA SER A 71 10.26 62.92 7.13
C SER A 71 8.72 63.07 7.18
N GLY A 72 8.03 63.26 8.31
CA GLY A 72 7.95 64.49 9.09
C GLY A 72 6.66 65.28 8.77
N ALA A 73 5.68 65.29 9.67
CA ALA A 73 4.78 66.43 9.95
C ALA A 73 3.82 66.10 11.11
N PHE A 74 3.80 66.99 12.09
CA PHE A 74 2.95 67.02 13.27
C PHE A 74 1.53 67.47 12.93
N VAL A 75 0.51 66.83 13.52
CA VAL A 75 -0.72 67.50 13.98
C VAL A 75 -1.23 66.79 15.23
N SER A 76 -1.33 67.53 16.33
CA SER A 76 -1.98 67.14 17.59
C SER A 76 -3.50 67.14 17.43
N GLY A 77 -4.21 66.19 18.04
CA GLY A 77 -5.65 66.35 18.24
C GLY A 77 -6.44 65.10 18.66
N ALA A 78 -6.91 65.16 19.92
CA ALA A 78 -8.08 64.48 20.48
C ALA A 78 -8.03 62.97 20.78
N LEU A 79 -8.00 62.69 22.08
CA LEU A 79 -8.51 61.48 22.73
C LEU A 79 -9.96 61.21 22.32
N VAL A 80 -10.20 60.10 21.63
CA VAL A 80 -11.52 59.48 21.54
C VAL A 80 -11.39 58.02 21.96
N SER A 81 -11.90 57.72 23.14
CA SER A 81 -12.21 56.38 23.60
C SER A 81 -13.15 55.73 22.59
N ARG A 82 -12.64 54.77 21.80
CA ARG A 82 -13.47 53.95 20.91
C ARG A 82 -13.51 52.54 21.45
N GLN A 83 -14.53 52.28 22.25
CA GLN A 83 -14.98 50.97 22.64
C GLN A 83 -15.24 50.12 21.38
N PRO A 84 -14.61 48.95 21.18
CA PRO A 84 -14.99 48.06 20.12
C PRO A 84 -16.19 47.23 20.58
N SER A 85 -17.30 47.38 19.86
CA SER A 85 -18.43 46.46 19.88
C SER A 85 -18.03 45.09 19.32
N PRO A 86 -18.69 43.99 19.75
CA PRO A 86 -18.37 42.66 19.28
C PRO A 86 -18.96 42.45 17.88
N THR A 87 -18.19 42.76 16.83
CA THR A 87 -18.53 42.31 15.48
C THR A 87 -18.24 40.81 15.40
N LYS A 88 -19.29 40.00 15.31
CA LYS A 88 -19.24 38.58 14.95
C LYS A 88 -18.32 38.39 13.74
N PRO A 89 -17.41 37.39 13.73
CA PRO A 89 -16.68 37.08 12.52
C PRO A 89 -17.68 36.55 11.48
N THR A 90 -17.82 37.29 10.39
CA THR A 90 -18.42 36.78 9.15
C THR A 90 -17.60 35.57 8.73
N THR A 91 -18.21 34.39 8.81
CA THR A 91 -17.68 33.15 8.23
C THR A 91 -17.57 33.34 6.72
N GLN A 92 -16.42 33.79 6.24
CA GLN A 92 -16.07 33.58 4.83
C GLN A 92 -15.77 32.09 4.69
N ASN A 93 -16.77 31.35 4.21
CA ASN A 93 -16.64 30.00 3.70
C ASN A 93 -15.64 30.01 2.54
N THR A 94 -14.36 29.88 2.84
CA THR A 94 -13.35 29.52 1.85
C THR A 94 -13.52 28.03 1.60
N THR A 95 -14.18 27.71 0.49
CA THR A 95 -14.28 26.35 -0.03
C THR A 95 -12.86 25.81 -0.27
N PRO A 96 -12.52 24.60 0.21
CA PRO A 96 -11.22 24.02 -0.07
C PRO A 96 -11.14 23.71 -1.57
N ILE A 97 -10.17 24.32 -2.25
CA ILE A 97 -9.89 24.11 -3.67
C ILE A 97 -9.49 22.64 -3.87
N ARG A 98 -10.30 21.90 -4.62
CA ARG A 98 -10.05 20.50 -4.97
C ARG A 98 -8.94 20.40 -6.01
N HIS A 99 -7.85 19.71 -5.67
CA HIS A 99 -6.95 19.14 -6.67
C HIS A 99 -6.60 17.72 -6.26
N ASN A 100 -7.02 16.72 -7.06
CA ASN A 100 -6.58 15.33 -7.01
C ASN A 100 -6.49 14.66 -5.62
N GLY A 101 -7.58 14.63 -4.85
CA GLY A 101 -7.77 13.65 -3.77
C GLY A 101 -6.91 13.80 -2.51
N VAL A 102 -6.14 14.87 -2.35
CA VAL A 102 -5.33 15.12 -1.14
C VAL A 102 -5.85 16.37 -0.43
N TYR A 103 -6.29 16.22 0.82
CA TYR A 103 -6.66 17.34 1.67
C TYR A 103 -5.40 18.13 2.05
N VAL A 104 -5.19 19.29 1.45
CA VAL A 104 -4.19 20.25 1.93
C VAL A 104 -4.87 21.12 2.97
N ALA A 105 -4.66 20.80 4.24
CA ALA A 105 -5.03 21.70 5.33
C ALA A 105 -4.15 22.95 5.22
N THR A 106 -4.75 24.10 4.90
CA THR A 106 -4.05 25.38 4.97
C THR A 106 -3.71 25.64 6.43
N PHE A 107 -2.44 25.50 6.78
CA PHE A 107 -1.93 25.81 8.12
C PHE A 107 -2.14 27.31 8.38
N ASN A 108 -3.13 27.65 9.19
CA ASN A 108 -3.33 29.02 9.65
C ASN A 108 -2.40 29.23 10.86
N PRO A 109 -1.32 30.01 10.73
CA PRO A 109 -0.40 30.20 11.84
C PRO A 109 -1.12 30.93 12.96
N ALA A 110 -1.32 30.23 14.09
CA ALA A 110 -1.90 30.82 15.29
C ALA A 110 -1.09 32.07 15.67
N ARG A 111 -1.68 33.25 15.44
CA ARG A 111 -1.13 34.52 15.90
C ARG A 111 -1.19 34.53 17.43
N ARG A 112 -0.07 34.12 18.02
CA ARG A 112 0.40 34.30 19.40
C ARG A 112 -0.53 35.17 20.25
N ALA A 113 -1.40 34.53 21.03
CA ALA A 113 -2.20 35.17 22.08
C ALA A 113 -1.60 34.93 23.47
N PHE A 114 -0.27 34.98 23.60
CA PHE A 114 0.41 34.95 24.90
C PHE A 114 0.71 36.39 25.31
N HIS A 115 -0.22 37.00 26.05
CA HIS A 115 0.03 38.24 26.77
C HIS A 115 0.64 37.89 28.13
N ALA A 116 1.92 38.19 28.31
CA ALA A 116 2.52 38.23 29.63
C ALA A 116 2.14 39.57 30.27
N THR A 117 1.34 39.56 31.33
CA THR A 117 1.11 40.74 32.15
C THR A 117 2.45 41.18 32.75
N PRO A 118 2.84 42.46 32.63
CA PRO A 118 4.08 42.94 33.24
C PRO A 118 3.96 42.80 34.76
N THR A 119 4.95 42.16 35.37
CA THR A 119 5.04 42.03 36.82
C THR A 119 5.27 43.41 37.41
N ARG A 120 4.21 44.00 37.96
CA ARG A 120 4.33 45.24 38.74
C ARG A 120 5.10 44.92 40.02
N SER A 121 6.33 45.40 40.14
CA SER A 121 7.05 45.37 41.42
C SER A 121 6.23 46.17 42.43
N ARG A 122 5.80 45.51 43.50
CA ARG A 122 5.27 46.20 44.66
C ARG A 122 6.48 46.54 45.51
N ASP A 123 6.96 47.76 45.35
CA ASP A 123 8.05 48.32 46.12
C ASP A 123 7.59 48.53 47.57
N HIS A 124 7.79 47.50 48.39
CA HIS A 124 7.55 47.55 49.83
C HIS A 124 8.81 48.09 50.52
N HIS A 125 8.98 49.41 50.55
CA HIS A 125 10.05 50.05 51.29
C HIS A 125 9.66 50.20 52.77
N PHE A 126 10.46 49.63 53.66
CA PHE A 126 10.26 49.80 55.10
C PHE A 126 10.95 51.08 55.58
N ASP A 127 10.16 52.07 55.98
CA ASP A 127 10.64 53.38 56.44
C ASP A 127 11.00 53.34 57.94
N THR A 128 12.29 53.16 58.22
CA THR A 128 12.84 53.06 59.59
C THR A 128 12.72 54.37 60.36
N LEU A 129 12.83 55.52 59.68
CA LEU A 129 12.83 56.84 60.31
C LEU A 129 11.41 57.26 60.72
N LYS A 130 10.41 56.95 59.90
CA LYS A 130 9.00 57.16 60.25
C LYS A 130 8.55 56.31 61.43
N PHE A 131 9.11 55.10 61.57
CA PHE A 131 8.83 54.23 62.71
C PHE A 131 9.39 54.80 64.02
N VAL A 132 10.66 55.24 64.02
CA VAL A 132 11.30 55.87 65.18
C VAL A 132 10.58 57.16 65.61
N LYS A 133 10.22 58.04 64.65
CA LYS A 133 9.49 59.28 64.95
C LYS A 133 8.12 59.03 65.57
N ARG A 134 7.44 57.95 65.17
CA ARG A 134 6.14 57.58 65.74
C ARG A 134 6.27 57.09 67.19
N LEU A 135 7.28 56.27 67.48
CA LEU A 135 7.57 55.82 68.84
C LEU A 135 7.94 56.98 69.78
N GLN A 136 8.74 57.93 69.28
CA GLN A 136 9.07 59.15 70.03
C GLN A 136 7.82 60.00 70.33
N ALA A 137 6.89 60.09 69.38
CA ALA A 137 5.61 60.80 69.57
C ALA A 137 4.68 60.11 70.59
N GLU A 138 4.85 58.81 70.82
CA GLU A 138 4.11 58.02 71.82
C GLU A 138 4.81 57.99 73.20
N GLY A 139 5.91 58.73 73.38
CA GLY A 139 6.57 58.94 74.67
C GLY A 139 7.78 58.03 74.96
N PHE A 140 8.26 57.28 73.96
CA PHE A 140 9.49 56.48 74.10
C PHE A 140 10.74 57.34 73.97
N SER A 141 11.81 56.98 74.69
CA SER A 141 13.10 57.65 74.49
C SER A 141 13.64 57.35 73.09
N GLU A 142 14.46 58.26 72.55
CA GLU A 142 15.07 58.08 71.24
C GLU A 142 15.90 56.79 71.17
N GLU A 143 16.66 56.49 72.22
CA GLU A 143 17.48 55.29 72.33
C GLU A 143 16.63 54.01 72.32
N GLN A 144 15.51 54.00 73.06
CA GLN A 144 14.58 52.87 73.09
C GLN A 144 13.90 52.65 71.73
N SER A 145 13.51 53.73 71.07
CA SER A 145 12.86 53.70 69.75
C SER A 145 13.80 53.13 68.68
N VAL A 146 15.08 53.53 68.71
CA VAL A 146 16.12 53.01 67.81
C VAL A 146 16.42 51.54 68.10
N ALA A 147 16.47 51.13 69.37
CA ALA A 147 16.68 49.73 69.75
C ALA A 147 15.54 48.81 69.26
N MET A 148 14.28 49.22 69.45
CA MET A 148 13.12 48.47 68.94
C MET A 148 13.10 48.40 67.42
N MET A 149 13.50 49.47 66.74
CA MET A 149 13.66 49.45 65.29
C MET A 149 14.71 48.41 64.86
N ARG A 150 15.87 48.32 65.50
CA ARG A 150 16.88 47.31 65.15
C ARG A 150 16.34 45.88 65.26
N VAL A 151 15.66 45.57 66.36
CA VAL A 151 15.01 44.26 66.56
C VAL A 151 13.96 43.98 65.48
N LEU A 152 13.14 44.97 65.14
CA LEU A 152 12.14 44.82 64.09
C LEU A 152 12.77 44.65 62.70
N ASN A 153 13.91 45.31 62.43
CA ASN A 153 14.67 45.11 61.19
C ASN A 153 15.13 43.66 61.09
N ASP A 154 15.68 43.11 62.17
CA ASP A 154 16.19 41.74 62.20
C ASP A 154 15.06 40.72 61.98
N ILE A 155 13.90 40.91 62.62
CA ILE A 155 12.72 40.05 62.43
C ILE A 155 12.17 40.15 61.01
N ILE A 156 12.11 41.35 60.43
CA ILE A 156 11.64 41.55 59.05
C ILE A 156 12.62 40.90 58.07
N GLN A 157 13.92 41.05 58.30
CA GLN A 157 14.96 40.47 57.47
C GLN A 157 14.89 38.93 57.52
N GLU A 158 14.73 38.35 58.71
CA GLU A 158 14.55 36.92 58.92
C GLU A 158 13.25 36.40 58.27
N SER A 159 12.15 37.14 58.43
CA SER A 159 10.86 36.82 57.82
C SER A 159 10.91 36.85 56.29
N ILE A 160 11.53 37.87 55.70
CA ILE A 160 11.72 37.97 54.24
C ILE A 160 12.59 36.83 53.72
N GLN A 161 13.69 36.49 54.43
CA GLN A 161 14.54 35.37 54.05
C GLN A 161 13.80 34.03 54.15
N ASN A 162 13.01 33.80 55.20
CA ASN A 162 12.20 32.58 55.36
C ASN A 162 11.11 32.47 54.29
N LEU A 163 10.44 33.58 53.97
CA LEU A 163 9.44 33.65 52.89
C LEU A 163 10.08 33.41 51.52
N THR A 164 11.25 34.01 51.27
CA THR A 164 12.00 33.83 50.01
C THR A 164 12.50 32.39 49.85
N ARG A 165 12.85 31.71 50.95
CA ARG A 165 13.30 30.31 50.93
C ARG A 165 12.16 29.32 50.64
N THR A 166 10.93 29.67 50.99
CA THR A 166 9.73 28.84 50.76
C THR A 166 8.96 29.25 49.50
N MET A 167 9.21 30.45 48.96
CA MET A 167 8.70 30.87 47.67
C MET A 167 9.54 30.26 46.54
N VAL A 168 8.92 29.34 45.81
CA VAL A 168 9.42 28.97 44.48
C VAL A 168 9.20 30.15 43.55
N LEU A 169 10.25 30.58 42.84
CA LEU A 169 10.11 31.60 41.80
C LEU A 169 9.01 31.15 40.83
N ARG A 170 8.05 32.04 40.56
CA ARG A 170 6.93 31.76 39.65
C ARG A 170 7.40 31.24 38.28
N GLU A 171 8.61 31.63 37.89
CA GLU A 171 9.33 31.17 36.70
C GLU A 171 9.84 29.71 36.79
N GLU A 172 10.30 29.27 37.96
CA GLU A 172 10.72 27.87 38.17
C GLU A 172 9.52 26.92 38.19
N ARG A 173 8.38 27.35 38.75
CA ARG A 173 7.15 26.56 38.72
C ARG A 173 6.60 26.39 37.31
N SER A 174 6.61 27.45 36.49
CA SER A 174 6.11 27.37 35.11
C SER A 174 7.02 26.51 34.23
N THR A 175 8.34 26.62 34.39
CA THR A 175 9.29 25.78 33.65
C THR A 175 9.22 24.32 34.06
N TYR A 176 8.97 24.02 35.34
CA TYR A 176 8.77 22.64 35.79
C TYR A 176 7.51 22.02 35.17
N THR A 177 6.37 22.71 35.20
CA THR A 177 5.13 22.21 34.56
C THR A 177 5.34 21.97 33.07
N GLN A 178 5.99 22.90 32.37
CA GLN A 178 6.31 22.74 30.95
C GLN A 178 7.20 21.51 30.68
N LYS A 179 8.21 21.25 31.52
CA LYS A 179 9.08 20.07 31.38
C LYS A 179 8.32 18.77 31.59
N VAL A 180 7.42 18.72 32.58
CA VAL A 180 6.58 17.55 32.84
C VAL A 180 5.62 17.30 31.67
N ASP A 181 5.01 18.36 31.14
CA ASP A 181 4.11 18.27 29.98
C ASP A 181 4.85 17.74 28.73
N PHE A 182 6.07 18.23 28.47
CA PHE A 182 6.90 17.70 27.38
C PHE A 182 7.30 16.24 27.58
N ALA A 183 7.64 15.84 28.81
CA ALA A 183 7.94 14.45 29.12
C ALA A 183 6.72 13.56 28.87
N LYS A 184 5.52 14.02 29.26
CA LYS A 184 4.27 13.31 29.04
C LYS A 184 3.94 13.19 27.55
N LEU A 185 3.99 14.29 26.79
CA LEU A 185 3.75 14.29 25.35
C LEU A 185 4.74 13.38 24.61
N ARG A 186 6.02 13.38 25.02
CA ARG A 186 7.02 12.50 24.43
C ARG A 186 6.70 11.03 24.69
N SER A 187 6.28 10.69 25.90
CA SER A 187 5.88 9.32 26.25
C SER A 187 4.65 8.88 25.46
N GLU A 188 3.66 9.77 25.31
CA GLU A 188 2.45 9.49 24.55
C GLU A 188 2.74 9.32 23.06
N LEU A 189 3.58 10.19 22.48
CA LEU A 189 4.03 10.10 21.10
C LEU A 189 4.78 8.79 20.84
N LEU A 190 5.74 8.43 21.68
CA LEU A 190 6.49 7.17 21.55
C LEU A 190 5.58 5.95 21.66
N ASN A 191 4.58 6.00 22.56
CA ASN A 191 3.61 4.92 22.69
C ASN A 191 2.69 4.82 21.46
N SER A 192 2.23 5.96 20.93
CA SER A 192 1.42 6.02 19.70
C SER A 192 2.20 5.52 18.50
N ASP A 193 3.44 6.00 18.30
CA ASP A 193 4.32 5.61 17.20
C ASP A 193 4.64 4.11 17.26
N SER A 194 4.95 3.59 18.45
CA SER A 194 5.15 2.14 18.65
C SER A 194 3.90 1.33 18.29
N THR A 195 2.73 1.77 18.75
CA THR A 195 1.46 1.09 18.49
C THR A 195 1.10 1.10 17.01
N GLU A 196 1.26 2.24 16.35
CA GLU A 196 1.03 2.40 14.91
C GLU A 196 2.00 1.52 14.11
N ALA A 197 3.30 1.55 14.44
CA ALA A 197 4.30 0.72 13.78
C ALA A 197 4.01 -0.77 13.95
N HIS A 198 3.52 -1.20 15.12
CA HIS A 198 3.08 -2.58 15.34
C HIS A 198 1.82 -2.93 14.53
N ALA A 199 0.83 -2.03 14.46
CA ALA A 199 -0.37 -2.22 13.65
C ALA A 199 -0.02 -2.35 12.15
N THR A 200 0.85 -1.49 11.63
CA THR A 200 1.30 -1.54 10.23
C THR A 200 2.05 -2.84 9.92
N ARG A 201 2.96 -3.27 10.81
CA ARG A 201 3.68 -4.55 10.63
C ARG A 201 2.73 -5.74 10.61
N SER A 202 1.78 -5.78 11.54
CA SER A 202 0.75 -6.83 11.61
C SER A 202 -0.12 -6.87 10.34
N GLN A 203 -0.55 -5.71 9.84
CA GLN A 203 -1.28 -5.62 8.58
C GLN A 203 -0.44 -6.09 7.39
N HIS A 204 0.84 -5.74 7.35
CA HIS A 204 1.75 -6.17 6.28
C HIS A 204 1.95 -7.70 6.29
N GLU A 205 2.13 -8.31 7.47
CA GLU A 205 2.22 -9.76 7.63
C GLU A 205 0.93 -10.45 7.18
N LYS A 206 -0.24 -9.91 7.58
CA LYS A 206 -1.55 -10.42 7.16
C LYS A 206 -1.72 -10.38 5.64
N ILE A 207 -1.43 -9.23 5.01
CA ILE A 207 -1.51 -9.07 3.55
C ILE A 207 -0.55 -10.04 2.86
N THR A 208 0.66 -10.23 3.39
CA THR A 208 1.63 -11.17 2.85
C THR A 208 1.13 -12.62 2.92
N ALA A 209 0.51 -13.01 4.03
CA ALA A 209 -0.11 -14.32 4.18
C ALA A 209 -1.30 -14.53 3.23
N ASP A 210 -2.16 -13.52 3.08
CA ASP A 210 -3.29 -13.55 2.16
C ASP A 210 -2.82 -13.63 0.70
N LEU A 211 -1.74 -12.93 0.34
CA LEU A 211 -1.12 -13.01 -0.98
C LEU A 211 -0.59 -14.42 -1.26
N ALA A 212 0.14 -15.02 -0.30
CA ALA A 212 0.64 -16.39 -0.44
C ALA A 212 -0.51 -17.40 -0.63
N LYS A 213 -1.58 -17.25 0.15
CA LYS A 213 -2.78 -18.09 0.06
C LYS A 213 -3.48 -17.94 -1.29
N LEU A 214 -3.64 -16.72 -1.78
CA LEU A 214 -4.26 -16.46 -3.09
C LEU A 214 -3.38 -17.02 -4.22
N ASN A 215 -2.06 -16.88 -4.14
CA ASN A 215 -1.13 -17.43 -5.12
C ASN A 215 -1.24 -18.96 -5.20
N SER A 216 -1.28 -19.65 -4.05
CA SER A 216 -1.48 -21.10 -4.01
C SER A 216 -2.81 -21.50 -4.66
N ARG A 217 -3.91 -20.84 -4.29
CA ARG A 217 -5.24 -21.12 -4.85
C ARG A 217 -5.28 -20.93 -6.36
N LEU A 218 -4.69 -19.83 -6.86
CA LEU A 218 -4.61 -19.57 -8.29
C LEU A 218 -3.80 -20.65 -9.01
N ARG A 219 -2.67 -21.10 -8.43
CA ARG A 219 -1.89 -22.22 -9.01
C ARG A 219 -2.71 -23.50 -9.06
N ASP A 220 -3.45 -23.82 -8.00
CA ASP A 220 -4.29 -25.01 -7.93
C ASP A 220 -5.45 -24.94 -8.94
N GLU A 221 -6.09 -23.79 -9.08
CA GLU A 221 -7.14 -23.57 -10.07
C GLU A 221 -6.61 -23.61 -11.50
N ILE A 222 -5.44 -23.03 -11.78
CA ILE A 222 -4.77 -23.13 -13.08
C ILE A 222 -4.42 -24.59 -13.37
N GLY A 223 -3.89 -25.34 -12.40
CA GLY A 223 -3.60 -26.76 -12.56
C GLY A 223 -4.86 -27.59 -12.85
N ARG A 224 -5.95 -27.32 -12.12
CA ARG A 224 -7.24 -28.01 -12.29
C ARG A 224 -7.88 -27.70 -13.64
N THR A 225 -7.91 -26.43 -14.03
CA THR A 225 -8.43 -26.00 -15.35
C THR A 225 -7.59 -26.55 -16.49
N GLN A 226 -6.26 -26.53 -16.37
CA GLN A 226 -5.36 -27.14 -17.36
C GLN A 226 -5.59 -28.65 -17.50
N ALA A 227 -5.76 -29.37 -16.39
CA ALA A 227 -6.09 -30.80 -16.42
C ALA A 227 -7.45 -31.06 -17.08
N SER A 228 -8.47 -30.24 -16.76
CA SER A 228 -9.79 -30.31 -17.38
C SER A 228 -9.74 -30.08 -18.89
N VAL A 229 -9.02 -29.05 -19.35
CA VAL A 229 -8.87 -28.75 -20.77
C VAL A 229 -8.11 -29.86 -21.49
N ARG A 230 -7.07 -30.43 -20.87
CA ARG A 230 -6.35 -31.58 -21.44
C ARG A 230 -7.25 -32.80 -21.60
N LEU A 231 -8.10 -33.08 -20.60
CA LEU A 231 -9.06 -34.17 -20.68
C LEU A 231 -10.09 -33.91 -21.79
N ASP A 232 -10.65 -32.71 -21.85
CA ASP A 232 -11.62 -32.31 -22.87
C ASP A 232 -11.05 -32.48 -24.28
N LEU A 233 -9.84 -31.97 -24.53
CA LEU A 233 -9.15 -32.16 -25.81
C LEU A 233 -8.88 -33.63 -26.13
N ASN A 234 -8.57 -34.45 -25.12
CA ASN A 234 -8.33 -35.88 -25.34
C ASN A 234 -9.63 -36.62 -25.66
N LEU A 235 -10.74 -36.30 -24.99
CA LEU A 235 -12.06 -36.85 -25.30
C LEU A 235 -12.52 -36.42 -26.69
N GLU A 236 -12.32 -35.15 -27.04
CA GLU A 236 -12.67 -34.62 -28.36
C GLU A 236 -11.82 -35.24 -29.48
N LYS A 237 -10.51 -35.45 -29.25
CA LYS A 237 -9.67 -36.23 -30.18
C LYS A 237 -10.16 -37.67 -30.33
N GLY A 238 -10.59 -38.30 -29.23
CA GLY A 238 -11.22 -39.61 -29.25
C GLY A 238 -12.49 -39.63 -30.09
N ARG A 239 -13.37 -38.64 -29.90
CA ARG A 239 -14.63 -38.48 -30.65
C ARG A 239 -14.37 -38.26 -32.13
N ILE A 240 -13.46 -37.36 -32.51
CA ILE A 240 -13.08 -37.12 -33.90
C ILE A 240 -12.54 -38.40 -34.54
N ARG A 241 -11.73 -39.18 -33.82
CA ARG A 241 -11.21 -40.46 -34.33
C ARG A 241 -12.32 -41.48 -34.55
N GLU A 242 -13.26 -41.60 -33.62
CA GLU A 242 -14.39 -42.51 -33.74
C GLU A 242 -15.31 -42.11 -34.90
N GLU A 243 -15.59 -40.81 -35.06
CA GLU A 243 -16.37 -40.29 -36.18
C GLU A 243 -15.67 -40.51 -37.52
N ALA A 244 -14.37 -40.28 -37.59
CA ALA A 244 -13.57 -40.56 -38.78
C ALA A 244 -13.59 -42.05 -39.14
N ASN A 245 -13.43 -42.95 -38.16
CA ASN A 245 -13.49 -44.39 -38.38
C ASN A 245 -14.90 -44.85 -38.81
N SER A 246 -15.95 -44.26 -38.22
CA SER A 246 -17.34 -44.50 -38.61
C SER A 246 -17.60 -44.08 -40.07
N GLN A 247 -17.08 -42.91 -40.48
CA GLN A 247 -17.15 -42.47 -41.86
C GLN A 247 -16.36 -43.39 -42.80
N GLU A 248 -15.16 -43.83 -42.41
CA GLU A 248 -14.37 -44.78 -43.20
C GLU A 248 -15.12 -46.11 -43.40
N MET A 249 -15.78 -46.62 -42.37
CA MET A 249 -16.60 -47.83 -42.48
C MET A 249 -17.77 -47.64 -43.46
N ARG A 250 -18.50 -46.52 -43.37
CA ARG A 250 -19.58 -46.19 -44.30
C ARG A 250 -19.09 -46.08 -45.74
N ILE A 251 -17.91 -45.48 -45.94
CA ILE A 251 -17.28 -45.38 -47.27
C ILE A 251 -17.00 -46.78 -47.82
N LYS A 252 -16.40 -47.68 -47.03
CA LYS A 252 -16.13 -49.07 -47.44
C LYS A 252 -17.42 -49.85 -47.74
N GLU A 253 -18.46 -49.66 -46.94
CA GLU A 253 -19.78 -50.26 -47.24
C GLU A 253 -20.34 -49.74 -48.56
N THR A 254 -20.22 -48.45 -48.86
CA THR A 254 -20.67 -47.90 -50.14
C THR A 254 -19.79 -48.36 -51.30
N GLU A 255 -18.47 -48.48 -51.10
CA GLU A 255 -17.53 -48.97 -52.09
C GLU A 255 -17.86 -50.41 -52.48
N THR A 256 -18.08 -51.30 -51.51
CA THR A 256 -18.48 -52.69 -51.76
C THR A 256 -19.85 -52.79 -52.45
N ARG A 257 -20.81 -51.92 -52.11
CA ARG A 257 -22.10 -51.85 -52.84
C ARG A 257 -21.92 -51.42 -54.29
N ILE A 258 -21.07 -50.42 -54.55
CA ILE A 258 -20.76 -49.98 -55.91
C ILE A 258 -20.10 -51.12 -56.69
N GLU A 259 -19.14 -51.84 -56.11
CA GLU A 259 -18.51 -53.00 -56.75
C GLU A 259 -19.53 -54.09 -57.11
N GLN A 260 -20.48 -54.37 -56.21
CA GLN A 260 -21.58 -55.31 -56.47
C GLN A 260 -22.50 -54.84 -57.60
N GLU A 261 -22.89 -53.55 -57.61
CA GLU A 261 -23.68 -52.97 -58.69
C GLU A 261 -22.95 -53.00 -60.03
N VAL A 262 -21.64 -52.73 -60.04
CA VAL A 262 -20.79 -52.81 -61.24
C VAL A 262 -20.69 -54.24 -61.75
N ALA A 263 -20.49 -55.23 -60.86
CA ALA A 263 -20.49 -56.64 -61.23
C ALA A 263 -21.84 -57.07 -61.82
N GLY A 264 -22.96 -56.65 -61.20
CA GLY A 264 -24.30 -56.91 -61.70
C GLY A 264 -24.58 -56.24 -63.05
N LEU A 265 -24.13 -55.00 -63.26
CA LEU A 265 -24.22 -54.32 -64.55
C LEU A 265 -23.39 -55.05 -65.62
N ARG A 266 -22.18 -55.51 -65.26
CA ARG A 266 -21.33 -56.27 -66.17
C ARG A 266 -21.98 -57.58 -66.60
N GLU A 267 -22.57 -58.33 -65.67
CA GLU A 267 -23.32 -59.55 -65.97
C GLU A 267 -24.49 -59.27 -66.92
N ARG A 268 -25.28 -58.23 -66.66
CA ARG A 268 -26.37 -57.81 -67.55
C ARG A 268 -25.86 -57.47 -68.96
N VAL A 269 -24.72 -56.78 -69.06
CA VAL A 269 -24.10 -56.48 -70.36
C VAL A 269 -23.65 -57.76 -71.08
N GLU A 270 -23.03 -58.71 -70.38
CA GLU A 270 -22.64 -60.00 -70.95
C GLU A 270 -23.87 -60.82 -71.40
N ALA A 271 -24.96 -60.81 -70.63
CA ALA A 271 -26.23 -61.43 -71.01
C ALA A 271 -26.84 -60.78 -72.27
N VAL A 272 -26.86 -59.44 -72.36
CA VAL A 272 -27.33 -58.71 -73.54
C VAL A 272 -26.47 -59.05 -74.76
N LYS A 273 -25.14 -59.13 -74.62
CA LYS A 273 -24.24 -59.57 -75.69
C LYS A 273 -24.59 -60.98 -76.18
N PHE A 274 -24.80 -61.93 -75.27
CA PHE A 274 -25.15 -63.31 -75.64
C PHE A 274 -26.51 -63.39 -76.33
N SER A 275 -27.53 -62.68 -75.82
CA SER A 275 -28.84 -62.60 -76.48
C SER A 275 -28.72 -62.03 -77.90
N THR A 276 -27.94 -60.96 -78.08
CA THR A 276 -27.71 -60.36 -79.40
C THR A 276 -27.02 -61.33 -80.35
N LEU A 277 -26.02 -62.08 -79.88
CA LEU A 277 -25.35 -63.13 -80.66
C LEU A 277 -26.31 -64.26 -81.05
N GLN A 278 -27.21 -64.67 -80.16
CA GLN A 278 -28.21 -65.68 -80.45
C GLN A 278 -29.20 -65.22 -81.54
N TRP A 279 -29.69 -63.97 -81.44
CA TRP A 279 -30.52 -63.37 -82.49
C TRP A 279 -29.79 -63.30 -83.83
N LEU A 280 -28.52 -62.89 -83.82
CA LEU A 280 -27.68 -62.86 -85.01
C LEU A 280 -27.58 -64.25 -85.66
N MET A 281 -27.29 -65.29 -84.87
CA MET A 281 -27.24 -66.68 -85.36
C MET A 281 -28.59 -67.13 -85.92
N GLY A 282 -29.71 -66.77 -85.28
CA GLY A 282 -31.05 -67.07 -85.76
C GLY A 282 -31.35 -66.42 -87.11
N VAL A 283 -31.00 -65.13 -87.29
CA VAL A 283 -31.21 -64.40 -88.55
C VAL A 283 -30.30 -64.94 -89.66
N CYS A 284 -29.01 -65.20 -89.38
CA CYS A 284 -28.10 -65.80 -90.35
C CYS A 284 -28.56 -67.21 -90.79
N THR A 285 -29.02 -68.04 -89.84
CA THR A 285 -29.51 -69.39 -90.16
C THR A 285 -30.84 -69.32 -90.93
N GLY A 286 -31.74 -68.42 -90.56
CA GLY A 286 -33.01 -68.21 -91.26
C GLY A 286 -32.82 -67.73 -92.69
N THR A 287 -31.92 -66.75 -92.91
CA THR A 287 -31.59 -66.27 -94.26
C THR A 287 -30.92 -67.36 -95.11
N ALA A 288 -29.98 -68.12 -94.55
CA ALA A 288 -29.38 -69.26 -95.24
C ALA A 288 -30.42 -70.33 -95.62
N ALA A 289 -31.37 -70.64 -94.72
CA ALA A 289 -32.45 -71.59 -95.00
C ALA A 289 -33.39 -71.09 -96.11
N LEU A 290 -33.71 -69.80 -96.14
CA LEU A 290 -34.51 -69.19 -97.22
C LEU A 290 -33.76 -69.25 -98.56
N ILE A 291 -32.45 -68.95 -98.58
CA ILE A 291 -31.63 -69.05 -99.80
C ILE A 291 -31.61 -70.50 -100.32
N LEU A 292 -31.39 -71.49 -99.44
CA LEU A 292 -31.44 -72.90 -99.80
C LEU A 292 -32.84 -73.34 -100.28
N GLY A 293 -33.89 -72.84 -99.63
CA GLY A 293 -35.27 -73.08 -100.04
C GLY A 293 -35.58 -72.51 -101.42
N ALA A 294 -35.14 -71.28 -101.70
CA ALA A 294 -35.29 -70.64 -103.00
C ALA A 294 -34.47 -71.35 -104.09
N TRP A 295 -33.23 -71.75 -103.79
CA TRP A 295 -32.39 -72.54 -104.69
C TRP A 295 -33.08 -73.85 -105.08
N ARG A 296 -33.68 -74.54 -104.11
CA ARG A 296 -34.42 -75.79 -104.35
C ARG A 296 -35.68 -75.59 -105.18
N LEU A 297 -36.33 -74.42 -105.12
CA LEU A 297 -37.55 -74.14 -105.88
C LEU A 297 -37.24 -73.71 -107.33
N PHE A 298 -36.02 -73.22 -107.59
CA PHE A 298 -35.61 -72.71 -108.89
C PHE A 298 -34.84 -73.74 -109.76
N MET A 299 -34.26 -74.78 -109.14
CA MET A 299 -33.76 -75.99 -109.82
C MET A 299 -34.84 -77.03 -109.98
#